data_AF-A0A8S3FH62-F1
#
_entry.id   AF-A0A8S3FH62-F1
#
_cell.length_a   1.000
_cell.length_b   1.000
_cell.length_c   1.000
_cell.angle_alpha   90.00
_cell.angle_beta   90.00
_cell.angle_gamma   90.00
#
_symmetry.space_group_name_H-M   'P 1'
#
loop_
_entity.id
_entity.type
_entity.pdbx_description
1 polymer ?
#
loop_
_entity_poly.entity_id
_entity_poly.type
_entity_poly.pdbx_seq_one_letter_code
_entity_poly.pdbx_strand_id
1 'polypeptide(L)'
;MQSKYYKQYLTEILSSTIKPIHVFFVGIIGQCAIPIHNPTFNKIYAEFFVKFYNGKHLTDNIAIQSCTLGILAQLDYAYLINDHSCISILRSIFINASSKVAKENHKNNFLLPILKIFNSLCIKSKTIACYLNSDQLVDTLLQYVTNQTDLRLNTNACVLLGHIVSDKQLDHLRISYKLTMKFVSLLDDYKEETNDILQSYLSLAIHTQIQSVIVDTYQLTDLIELSDDHPIIYDIIWKLSFHSNIVEQLIMRHDNFLKKLSLLPEMPAACGILQNVQLKNVPRLPIKDRLFSDIAVVSSRND
;
A
#
# COMPACT_ATOMS: atom_id res chain seq x y z
N MET A 1 22.59 20.70 -19.93
CA MET A 1 22.07 21.56 -21.03
C MET A 1 20.61 21.26 -21.39
N GLN A 2 20.21 20.00 -21.62
CA GLN A 2 18.83 19.61 -21.99
C GLN A 2 17.74 20.07 -20.99
N SER A 3 18.01 20.00 -19.69
CA SER A 3 17.09 20.44 -18.62
C SER A 3 16.70 21.94 -18.69
N LYS A 4 17.60 22.83 -19.16
CA LYS A 4 17.32 24.28 -19.25
C LYS A 4 16.33 24.62 -20.37
N TYR A 5 16.46 23.97 -21.52
CA TYR A 5 15.55 24.18 -22.66
C TYR A 5 14.16 23.59 -22.40
N TYR A 6 14.09 22.42 -21.76
CA TYR A 6 12.81 21.85 -21.35
C TYR A 6 12.08 22.73 -20.33
N LYS A 7 12.80 23.32 -19.38
CA LYS A 7 12.25 24.31 -18.42
C LYS A 7 11.64 25.52 -19.11
N GLN A 8 12.37 26.11 -20.06
CA GLN A 8 11.89 27.27 -20.79
C GLN A 8 10.63 26.93 -21.58
N TYR A 9 10.64 25.79 -22.27
CA TYR A 9 9.50 25.27 -23.03
C TYR A 9 8.24 25.08 -22.16
N LEU A 10 8.35 24.46 -20.99
CA LEU A 10 7.21 24.28 -20.08
C LEU A 10 6.63 25.61 -19.60
N THR A 11 7.48 26.59 -19.32
CA THR A 11 7.04 27.91 -18.84
C THR A 11 6.30 28.68 -19.94
N GLU A 12 6.79 28.61 -21.18
CA GLU A 12 6.18 29.25 -22.35
C GLU A 12 4.85 28.57 -22.76
N ILE A 13 4.70 27.27 -22.52
CA ILE A 13 3.44 26.58 -22.78
C ILE A 13 2.36 26.98 -21.76
N LEU A 14 2.69 27.18 -20.48
CA LEU A 14 1.70 27.55 -19.46
C LEU A 14 1.01 28.88 -19.74
N SER A 15 1.73 29.81 -20.36
CA SER A 15 1.23 31.14 -20.72
C SER A 15 0.58 31.18 -22.10
N SER A 16 0.46 30.05 -22.80
CA SER A 16 -0.08 29.97 -24.16
C SER A 16 -1.20 28.94 -24.31
N THR A 17 -1.88 28.96 -25.47
CA THR A 17 -2.87 27.93 -25.82
C THR A 17 -2.17 26.61 -26.08
N ILE A 18 -2.45 25.61 -25.25
CA ILE A 18 -1.75 24.33 -25.35
C ILE A 18 -2.28 23.51 -26.53
N LYS A 19 -1.40 23.19 -27.49
CA LYS A 19 -1.71 22.38 -28.67
C LYS A 19 -1.38 20.90 -28.44
N PRO A 20 -2.02 19.95 -29.16
CA PRO A 20 -1.74 18.51 -29.04
C PRO A 20 -0.27 18.13 -29.25
N ILE A 21 0.47 18.87 -30.07
CA ILE A 21 1.91 18.63 -30.27
C ILE A 21 2.73 18.88 -28.99
N HIS A 22 2.32 19.86 -28.17
CA HIS A 22 3.01 20.16 -26.90
C HIS A 22 2.86 19.00 -25.90
N VAL A 23 1.69 18.36 -25.88
CA VAL A 23 1.39 17.20 -25.03
C VAL A 23 2.36 16.05 -25.33
N PHE A 24 2.57 15.76 -26.61
CA PHE A 24 3.50 14.72 -27.04
C PHE A 24 4.96 15.04 -26.65
N PHE A 25 5.40 16.28 -26.85
CA PHE A 25 6.76 16.71 -26.49
C PHE A 25 7.02 16.69 -24.97
N VAL A 26 6.06 17.16 -24.15
CA VAL A 26 6.13 17.07 -22.69
C VAL A 26 6.25 15.60 -22.25
N GLY A 27 5.49 14.71 -22.89
CA GLY A 27 5.53 13.28 -22.60
C GLY A 27 6.88 12.63 -22.89
N ILE A 28 7.37 12.78 -24.12
CA ILE A 28 8.62 12.12 -24.52
C ILE A 28 9.83 12.73 -23.82
N ILE A 29 9.93 14.07 -23.81
CA ILE A 29 11.08 14.72 -23.17
C ILE A 29 11.04 14.51 -21.66
N GLY A 30 9.85 14.56 -21.03
CA GLY A 30 9.70 14.30 -19.61
C GLY A 30 10.12 12.89 -19.19
N GLN A 31 9.92 11.87 -20.03
CA GLN A 31 10.41 10.51 -19.73
C GLN A 31 11.93 10.37 -19.90
N CYS A 32 12.54 11.14 -20.79
CA CYS A 32 13.99 11.08 -21.05
C CYS A 32 14.83 12.04 -20.19
N ALA A 33 14.21 13.07 -19.63
CA ALA A 33 14.91 14.10 -18.86
C ALA A 33 15.18 13.64 -17.42
N ILE A 34 16.34 14.02 -16.88
CA ILE A 34 16.66 13.83 -15.45
C ILE A 34 15.64 14.62 -14.62
N PRO A 35 14.96 13.99 -13.63
CA PRO A 35 13.99 14.66 -12.78
C PRO A 35 14.60 15.88 -12.08
N ILE A 36 13.84 16.97 -12.04
CA ILE A 36 14.26 18.20 -11.37
C ILE A 36 13.37 18.38 -10.14
N HIS A 37 13.84 17.90 -8.99
CA HIS A 37 13.12 17.99 -7.72
C HIS A 37 13.17 19.43 -7.17
N ASN A 38 12.32 20.29 -7.74
CA ASN A 38 12.16 21.68 -7.33
C ASN A 38 10.68 21.97 -7.06
N PRO A 39 10.33 22.57 -5.91
CA PRO A 39 8.94 22.85 -5.54
C PRO A 39 8.16 23.65 -6.58
N THR A 40 8.79 24.65 -7.20
CA THR A 40 8.16 25.49 -8.23
C THR A 40 7.84 24.69 -9.49
N PHE A 41 8.72 23.77 -9.90
CA PHE A 41 8.46 22.91 -11.06
C PHE A 41 7.41 21.86 -10.77
N ASN A 42 7.41 21.26 -9.58
CA ASN A 42 6.37 20.32 -9.18
C ASN A 42 4.98 20.96 -9.27
N LYS A 43 4.85 22.24 -8.84
CA LYS A 43 3.60 23.00 -9.00
C LYS A 43 3.21 23.20 -10.46
N ILE A 44 4.17 23.57 -11.33
CA ILE A 44 3.93 23.73 -12.77
C ILE A 44 3.46 22.42 -13.41
N TYR A 45 4.12 21.30 -13.10
CA TYR A 45 3.74 19.97 -13.59
C TYR A 45 2.35 19.55 -13.10
N ALA A 46 2.03 19.81 -11.84
CA ALA A 46 0.71 19.57 -11.26
C ALA A 46 -0.37 20.41 -11.98
N GLU A 47 -0.13 21.71 -12.19
CA GLU A 47 -1.06 22.58 -12.92
C GLU A 47 -1.28 22.11 -14.36
N PHE A 48 -0.21 21.68 -15.04
CA PHE A 48 -0.33 21.08 -16.37
C PHE A 48 -1.22 19.85 -16.34
N PHE A 49 -0.92 18.94 -15.42
CA PHE A 49 -1.64 17.68 -15.27
C PHE A 49 -3.14 17.91 -15.03
N VAL A 50 -3.48 18.86 -14.15
CA VAL A 50 -4.86 19.25 -13.84
C VAL A 50 -5.56 19.87 -15.04
N LYS A 51 -4.93 20.85 -15.71
CA LYS A 51 -5.51 21.55 -16.86
C LYS A 51 -5.78 20.59 -18.03
N PHE A 52 -4.85 19.69 -18.32
CA PHE A 52 -4.99 18.76 -19.45
C PHE A 52 -6.09 17.74 -19.25
N TYR A 53 -6.21 17.18 -18.03
CA TYR A 53 -7.16 16.10 -17.81
C TYR A 53 -8.62 16.59 -17.75
N ASN A 54 -8.86 17.82 -17.31
CA ASN A 54 -10.19 18.41 -17.30
C ASN A 54 -10.73 18.71 -18.72
N GLY A 55 -9.89 18.64 -19.76
CA GLY A 55 -10.30 18.62 -21.15
C GLY A 55 -10.90 17.24 -21.51
N LYS A 56 -12.23 17.11 -21.45
CA LYS A 56 -12.97 15.86 -21.72
C LYS A 56 -12.54 15.23 -23.06
N HIS A 57 -12.25 13.91 -23.06
CA HIS A 57 -12.04 12.96 -24.20
C HIS A 57 -10.66 12.31 -24.41
N LEU A 58 -9.90 11.94 -23.36
CA LEU A 58 -8.45 11.78 -23.57
C LEU A 58 -7.73 10.55 -22.99
N THR A 59 -8.41 9.57 -22.39
CA THR A 59 -7.72 8.36 -21.86
C THR A 59 -7.16 7.41 -22.93
N ASP A 60 -7.67 7.50 -24.16
CA ASP A 60 -7.32 6.57 -25.26
C ASP A 60 -6.33 7.20 -26.23
N ASN A 61 -5.97 8.46 -26.00
CA ASN A 61 -5.02 9.18 -26.82
C ASN A 61 -3.61 8.87 -26.32
N ILE A 62 -2.84 8.15 -27.13
CA ILE A 62 -1.44 7.80 -26.85
C ILE A 62 -0.61 9.03 -26.47
N ALA A 63 -0.83 10.18 -27.11
CA ALA A 63 -0.10 11.41 -26.78
C ALA A 63 -0.31 11.82 -25.31
N ILE A 64 -1.52 11.60 -24.77
CA ILE A 64 -1.87 11.99 -23.41
C ILE A 64 -1.42 10.96 -22.39
N GLN A 65 -1.43 9.68 -22.77
CA GLN A 65 -0.77 8.65 -21.99
C GLN A 65 0.73 8.95 -21.88
N SER A 66 1.41 9.24 -23.00
CA SER A 66 2.83 9.63 -23.01
C SER A 66 3.07 10.90 -22.19
N CYS A 67 2.22 11.93 -22.32
CA CYS A 67 2.30 13.16 -21.54
C CYS A 67 2.16 12.91 -20.04
N THR A 68 1.16 12.13 -19.65
CA THR A 68 0.92 11.73 -18.27
C THR A 68 2.16 11.05 -17.69
N LEU A 69 2.70 10.04 -18.39
CA LEU A 69 3.90 9.35 -17.96
C LEU A 69 5.14 10.28 -17.89
N GLY A 70 5.28 11.22 -18.82
CA GLY A 70 6.36 12.21 -18.81
C GLY A 70 6.26 13.20 -17.65
N ILE A 71 5.05 13.64 -17.30
CA ILE A 71 4.82 14.48 -16.12
C ILE A 71 5.12 13.69 -14.85
N LEU A 72 4.64 12.45 -14.75
CA LEU A 72 4.86 11.60 -13.58
C LEU A 72 6.32 11.26 -13.37
N ALA A 73 7.09 11.08 -14.43
CA ALA A 73 8.54 10.88 -14.36
C ALA A 73 9.29 12.10 -13.76
N GLN A 74 8.68 13.28 -13.79
CA GLN A 74 9.28 14.51 -13.29
C GLN A 74 8.79 14.93 -11.89
N LEU A 75 7.62 14.46 -11.48
CA LEU A 75 7.03 14.83 -10.19
C LEU A 75 7.72 14.13 -9.02
N ASP A 76 8.10 14.92 -8.02
CA ASP A 76 8.60 14.40 -6.76
C ASP A 76 7.47 13.73 -5.94
N TYR A 77 7.70 12.51 -5.46
CA TYR A 77 6.76 11.81 -4.59
C TYR A 77 6.51 12.56 -3.28
N ALA A 78 7.51 13.27 -2.74
CA ALA A 78 7.32 14.10 -1.55
C ALA A 78 6.32 15.25 -1.81
N TYR A 79 6.29 15.77 -3.03
CA TYR A 79 5.29 16.76 -3.43
C TYR A 79 3.91 16.12 -3.58
N LEU A 80 3.80 14.97 -4.26
CA LEU A 80 2.53 14.26 -4.46
C LEU A 80 1.84 13.89 -3.14
N ILE A 81 2.60 13.52 -2.10
CA ILE A 81 2.05 13.22 -0.78
C ILE A 81 1.28 14.42 -0.20
N ASN A 82 1.70 15.65 -0.51
CA ASN A 82 1.14 16.88 0.03
C ASN A 82 0.11 17.55 -0.90
N ASP A 83 0.03 17.15 -2.17
CA ASP A 83 -0.92 17.69 -3.15
C ASP A 83 -1.88 16.61 -3.68
N HIS A 84 -3.02 16.46 -3.00
CA HIS A 84 -4.01 15.42 -3.30
C HIS A 84 -4.75 15.61 -4.63
N SER A 85 -4.66 16.79 -5.26
CA SER A 85 -5.36 17.08 -6.52
C SER A 85 -4.83 16.19 -7.66
N CYS A 86 -3.51 16.04 -7.76
CA CYS A 86 -2.86 15.15 -8.72
C CYS A 86 -3.22 13.67 -8.48
N ILE A 87 -3.29 13.25 -7.23
CA ILE A 87 -3.64 11.86 -6.87
C ILE A 87 -5.08 11.55 -7.30
N SER A 88 -6.02 12.47 -7.05
CA SER A 88 -7.42 12.32 -7.48
C SER A 88 -7.55 12.16 -9.00
N ILE A 89 -6.78 12.96 -9.76
CA ILE A 89 -6.75 12.90 -11.22
C ILE A 89 -6.13 11.58 -11.69
N LEU A 90 -5.00 11.16 -11.13
CA LEU A 90 -4.37 9.88 -11.45
C LEU A 90 -5.30 8.71 -11.19
N ARG A 91 -6.03 8.74 -10.07
CA ARG A 91 -7.01 7.70 -9.74
C ARG A 91 -8.10 7.65 -10.80
N SER A 92 -8.60 8.81 -11.21
CA SER A 92 -9.62 8.92 -12.25
C SER A 92 -9.12 8.42 -13.61
N ILE A 93 -7.88 8.75 -13.98
CA ILE A 93 -7.20 8.24 -15.19
C ILE A 93 -7.12 6.72 -15.14
N PHE A 94 -6.65 6.18 -14.02
CA PHE A 94 -6.47 4.74 -13.84
C PHE A 94 -7.79 3.99 -14.00
N ILE A 95 -8.85 4.42 -13.31
CA ILE A 95 -10.18 3.81 -13.38
C ILE A 95 -10.74 3.89 -14.81
N ASN A 96 -10.68 5.06 -15.43
CA ASN A 96 -11.22 5.26 -16.78
C ASN A 96 -10.46 4.44 -17.83
N ALA A 97 -9.12 4.45 -17.79
CA ALA A 97 -8.30 3.64 -18.69
C ALA A 97 -8.51 2.13 -18.43
N SER A 98 -8.80 1.74 -17.20
CA SER A 98 -9.11 0.35 -16.84
C SER A 98 -10.45 -0.13 -17.40
N SER A 99 -11.46 0.73 -17.47
CA SER A 99 -12.79 0.38 -17.98
C SER A 99 -12.85 0.13 -19.50
N LYS A 100 -11.83 0.56 -20.26
CA LYS A 100 -11.85 0.54 -21.72
C LYS A 100 -11.09 -0.66 -22.30
N VAL A 101 -11.70 -1.29 -23.30
CA VAL A 101 -11.27 -2.54 -23.99
C VAL A 101 -10.23 -2.25 -25.10
N ALA A 102 -9.28 -1.33 -24.86
CA ALA A 102 -8.21 -1.09 -25.83
C ALA A 102 -7.08 -2.12 -25.65
N LYS A 103 -6.51 -2.58 -26.78
CA LYS A 103 -5.42 -3.57 -26.92
C LYS A 103 -4.55 -3.71 -25.66
N GLU A 104 -4.64 -4.87 -25.01
CA GLU A 104 -4.11 -5.15 -23.67
C GLU A 104 -2.67 -4.67 -23.46
N ASN A 105 -1.77 -4.88 -24.43
CA ASN A 105 -0.35 -4.54 -24.28
C ASN A 105 -0.07 -3.04 -24.09
N HIS A 106 -0.73 -2.14 -24.84
CA HIS A 106 -0.48 -0.70 -24.69
C HIS A 106 -1.11 -0.16 -23.40
N LYS A 107 -2.27 -0.70 -23.02
CA LYS A 107 -2.94 -0.36 -21.78
C LYS A 107 -2.09 -0.74 -20.57
N ASN A 108 -1.52 -1.95 -20.54
CA ASN A 108 -0.70 -2.40 -19.43
C ASN A 108 0.55 -1.53 -19.23
N ASN A 109 1.20 -1.13 -20.33
CA ASN A 109 2.36 -0.23 -20.30
C ASN A 109 2.02 1.17 -19.75
N PHE A 110 0.77 1.62 -19.89
CA PHE A 110 0.32 2.88 -19.33
C PHE A 110 -0.09 2.78 -17.86
N LEU A 111 -0.78 1.70 -17.49
CA LEU A 111 -1.34 1.52 -16.15
C LEU A 111 -0.29 1.10 -15.11
N LEU A 112 0.69 0.28 -15.51
CA LEU A 112 1.70 -0.24 -14.59
C LEU A 112 2.52 0.89 -13.90
N PRO A 113 3.02 1.92 -14.61
CA PRO A 113 3.68 3.05 -13.95
C PRO A 113 2.78 3.77 -12.93
N ILE A 114 1.49 3.91 -13.21
CA ILE A 114 0.53 4.55 -12.28
C ILE A 114 0.38 3.71 -11.02
N LEU A 115 0.24 2.39 -11.14
CA LEU A 115 0.19 1.49 -9.99
C LEU A 115 1.46 1.54 -9.14
N LYS A 116 2.64 1.53 -9.79
CA LYS A 116 3.93 1.65 -9.10
C LYS A 116 4.04 2.96 -8.30
N ILE A 117 3.53 4.06 -8.85
CA ILE A 117 3.46 5.34 -8.13
C ILE A 117 2.54 5.23 -6.92
N PHE A 118 1.33 4.69 -7.08
CA PHE A 118 0.41 4.50 -5.95
C PHE A 118 1.00 3.59 -4.86
N ASN A 119 1.63 2.48 -5.22
CA ASN A 119 2.29 1.58 -4.28
C ASN A 119 3.38 2.31 -3.48
N SER A 120 4.30 2.98 -4.19
CA SER A 120 5.36 3.76 -3.54
C SER A 120 4.81 4.85 -2.63
N LEU A 121 3.73 5.54 -3.02
CA LEU A 121 3.10 6.57 -2.19
C LEU A 121 2.44 5.97 -0.94
N CYS A 122 1.77 4.81 -1.06
CA CYS A 122 1.14 4.13 0.06
C CYS A 122 2.15 3.59 1.07
N ILE A 123 3.28 3.07 0.60
CA ILE A 123 4.40 2.64 1.47
C ILE A 123 4.94 3.84 2.26
N LYS A 124 5.06 5.01 1.63
CA LYS A 124 5.59 6.23 2.26
C LYS A 124 4.58 6.96 3.15
N SER A 125 3.28 6.81 2.91
CA SER A 125 2.24 7.57 3.61
C SER A 125 0.91 6.83 3.72
N LYS A 126 0.52 6.52 4.97
CA LYS A 126 -0.80 5.96 5.31
C LYS A 126 -1.96 6.88 4.91
N THR A 127 -1.76 8.19 4.95
CA THR A 127 -2.79 9.17 4.55
C THR A 127 -3.17 8.99 3.08
N ILE A 128 -2.20 8.68 2.22
CA ILE A 128 -2.48 8.41 0.81
C ILE A 128 -3.27 7.12 0.63
N ALA A 129 -2.93 6.06 1.39
CA ALA A 129 -3.70 4.82 1.35
C ALA A 129 -5.19 5.05 1.72
N CYS A 130 -5.45 5.83 2.77
CA CYS A 130 -6.81 6.23 3.15
C CYS A 130 -7.51 7.06 2.06
N TYR A 131 -6.78 7.95 1.39
CA TYR A 131 -7.34 8.78 0.31
C TYR A 131 -7.68 7.96 -0.94
N LEU A 132 -6.88 6.95 -1.24
CA LEU A 132 -7.10 6.03 -2.36
C LEU A 132 -8.19 4.99 -2.08
N ASN A 133 -8.48 4.69 -0.80
CA ASN A 133 -9.58 3.79 -0.43
C ASN A 133 -10.91 4.29 -1.00
N SER A 134 -11.40 3.61 -2.03
CA SER A 134 -12.75 3.76 -2.56
C SER A 134 -13.21 2.44 -3.16
N ASP A 135 -14.52 2.15 -3.05
CA ASP A 135 -15.09 0.90 -3.57
C ASP A 135 -14.82 0.74 -5.07
N GLN A 136 -14.98 1.82 -5.85
CA GLN A 136 -14.71 1.80 -7.29
C GLN A 136 -13.25 1.42 -7.64
N LEU A 137 -12.27 1.94 -6.89
CA LEU A 137 -10.87 1.61 -7.14
C LEU A 137 -10.58 0.17 -6.72
N VAL A 138 -11.08 -0.26 -5.56
CA VAL A 138 -10.95 -1.63 -5.06
C VAL A 138 -11.53 -2.63 -6.07
N ASP A 139 -12.75 -2.40 -6.55
CA ASP A 139 -13.39 -3.25 -7.56
C ASP A 139 -12.58 -3.32 -8.86
N THR A 140 -12.04 -2.17 -9.30
CA THR A 140 -11.18 -2.11 -10.49
C THR A 140 -9.93 -2.95 -10.30
N LEU A 141 -9.24 -2.83 -9.15
CA LEU A 141 -8.03 -3.60 -8.87
C LEU A 141 -8.31 -5.09 -8.72
N LEU A 142 -9.44 -5.47 -8.13
CA LEU A 142 -9.84 -6.87 -8.02
C LEU A 142 -9.98 -7.53 -9.38
N GLN A 143 -10.52 -6.83 -10.37
CA GLN A 143 -10.58 -7.34 -11.75
C GLN A 143 -9.18 -7.63 -12.32
N TYR A 144 -8.17 -6.82 -11.98
CA TYR A 144 -6.78 -7.09 -12.38
C TYR A 144 -6.23 -8.33 -11.67
N VAL A 145 -6.47 -8.46 -10.37
CA VAL A 145 -5.98 -9.61 -9.60
C VAL A 145 -6.62 -10.93 -10.06
N THR A 146 -7.90 -10.91 -10.47
CA THR A 146 -8.62 -12.14 -10.83
C THR A 146 -8.54 -12.50 -12.31
N ASN A 147 -8.54 -11.52 -13.22
CA ASN A 147 -8.83 -11.78 -14.64
C ASN A 147 -7.63 -11.54 -15.58
N GLN A 148 -6.53 -10.95 -15.11
CA GLN A 148 -5.44 -10.52 -15.99
C GLN A 148 -4.29 -11.52 -16.02
N THR A 149 -3.77 -11.76 -17.23
CA THR A 149 -2.64 -12.64 -17.51
C THR A 149 -1.29 -11.97 -17.29
N ASP A 150 -1.24 -10.63 -17.32
CA ASP A 150 -0.02 -9.86 -17.06
C ASP A 150 0.35 -9.93 -15.57
N LEU A 151 1.34 -10.77 -15.27
CA LEU A 151 1.81 -11.01 -13.91
C LEU A 151 2.27 -9.72 -13.22
N ARG A 152 2.95 -8.80 -13.92
CA ARG A 152 3.49 -7.58 -13.31
C ARG A 152 2.36 -6.64 -12.89
N LEU A 153 1.36 -6.51 -13.76
CA LEU A 153 0.19 -5.69 -13.48
C LEU A 153 -0.67 -6.30 -12.37
N ASN A 154 -0.86 -7.62 -12.40
CA ASN A 154 -1.56 -8.38 -11.36
C ASN A 154 -0.90 -8.19 -9.99
N THR A 155 0.42 -8.40 -9.91
CA THR A 155 1.21 -8.20 -8.67
C THR A 155 1.07 -6.77 -8.17
N ASN A 156 1.26 -5.76 -9.01
CA ASN A 156 1.17 -4.37 -8.59
C ASN A 156 -0.24 -3.96 -8.16
N ALA A 157 -1.28 -4.52 -8.77
CA ALA A 157 -2.67 -4.31 -8.34
C ALA A 157 -2.95 -4.99 -7.00
N CYS A 158 -2.40 -6.20 -6.79
CA CYS A 158 -2.50 -6.93 -5.52
C CYS A 158 -1.80 -6.17 -4.38
N VAL A 159 -0.58 -5.68 -4.63
CA VAL A 159 0.17 -4.82 -3.69
C VAL A 159 -0.64 -3.57 -3.34
N LEU A 160 -1.25 -2.90 -4.32
CA LEU A 160 -2.04 -1.71 -4.03
C LEU A 160 -3.28 -2.05 -3.19
N LEU A 161 -3.97 -3.14 -3.52
CA LEU A 161 -5.12 -3.62 -2.74
C LEU A 161 -4.77 -3.84 -1.28
N GLY A 162 -3.63 -4.48 -0.99
CA GLY A 162 -3.23 -4.73 0.39
C GLY A 162 -2.92 -3.46 1.19
N HIS A 163 -2.56 -2.36 0.53
CA HIS A 163 -2.40 -1.08 1.21
C HIS A 163 -3.73 -0.36 1.46
N ILE A 164 -4.68 -0.43 0.53
CA ILE A 164 -5.83 0.48 0.53
C ILE A 164 -7.12 -0.16 1.06
N VAL A 165 -7.24 -1.49 1.07
CA VAL A 165 -8.51 -2.14 1.44
C VAL A 165 -8.85 -1.93 2.92
N SER A 166 -10.14 -1.79 3.23
CA SER A 166 -10.63 -1.69 4.61
C SER A 166 -11.25 -3.02 5.10
N ASP A 167 -11.38 -3.19 6.42
CA ASP A 167 -12.09 -4.35 7.01
C ASP A 167 -13.51 -4.49 6.46
N LYS A 168 -14.22 -3.38 6.26
CA LYS A 168 -15.58 -3.38 5.71
C LYS A 168 -15.62 -3.94 4.29
N GLN A 169 -14.63 -3.59 3.45
CA GLN A 169 -14.52 -4.09 2.08
C GLN A 169 -14.09 -5.55 2.06
N LEU A 170 -13.16 -5.95 2.94
CA LEU A 170 -12.75 -7.34 3.09
C LEU A 170 -13.95 -8.26 3.41
N ASP A 171 -14.82 -7.83 4.34
CA ASP A 171 -16.03 -8.54 4.73
C ASP A 171 -17.11 -8.51 3.63
N HIS A 172 -17.45 -7.31 3.13
CA HIS A 172 -18.50 -7.14 2.13
C HIS A 172 -18.20 -7.85 0.81
N LEU A 173 -16.96 -7.73 0.31
CA LEU A 173 -16.54 -8.33 -0.97
C LEU A 173 -16.08 -9.78 -0.79
N ARG A 174 -15.92 -10.26 0.45
CA ARG A 174 -15.46 -11.62 0.78
C ARG A 174 -14.14 -12.00 0.10
N ILE A 175 -13.21 -11.05 0.05
CA ILE A 175 -11.95 -11.18 -0.68
C ILE A 175 -10.78 -11.61 0.20
N SER A 176 -10.94 -11.63 1.53
CA SER A 176 -9.86 -11.92 2.50
C SER A 176 -9.11 -13.20 2.17
N TYR A 177 -9.82 -14.31 1.97
CA TYR A 177 -9.20 -15.59 1.62
C TYR A 177 -8.38 -15.52 0.33
N LYS A 178 -9.01 -15.01 -0.75
CA LYS A 178 -8.36 -14.93 -2.07
C LYS A 178 -7.13 -14.01 -2.03
N LEU A 179 -7.25 -12.88 -1.35
CA LEU A 179 -6.18 -11.90 -1.23
C LEU A 179 -5.01 -12.49 -0.45
N THR A 180 -5.26 -13.08 0.73
CA THR A 180 -4.21 -13.72 1.54
C THR A 180 -3.48 -14.81 0.77
N MET A 181 -4.21 -15.75 0.15
CA MET A 181 -3.58 -16.82 -0.63
C MET A 181 -2.78 -16.28 -1.82
N LYS A 182 -3.27 -15.20 -2.45
CA LYS A 182 -2.54 -14.55 -3.54
C LYS A 182 -1.24 -13.93 -3.05
N PHE A 183 -1.24 -13.23 -1.91
CA PHE A 183 -0.02 -12.67 -1.32
C PHE A 183 1.03 -13.74 -1.03
N VAL A 184 0.63 -14.87 -0.45
CA VAL A 184 1.53 -16.00 -0.22
C VAL A 184 2.13 -16.50 -1.54
N SER A 185 1.28 -16.79 -2.54
CA SER A 185 1.78 -17.26 -3.84
C SER A 185 2.77 -16.29 -4.51
N LEU A 186 2.56 -14.98 -4.34
CA LEU A 186 3.44 -13.97 -4.91
C LEU A 186 4.79 -13.88 -4.19
N LEU A 187 4.86 -14.23 -2.91
CA LEU A 187 6.12 -14.28 -2.15
C LEU A 187 7.01 -15.42 -2.64
N ASP A 188 6.41 -16.55 -3.04
CA ASP A 188 7.14 -17.70 -3.59
C ASP A 188 7.63 -17.42 -5.03
N ASP A 189 6.76 -16.83 -5.85
CA ASP A 189 6.98 -16.71 -7.30
C ASP A 189 7.77 -15.46 -7.72
N TYR A 190 7.73 -14.37 -6.93
CA TYR A 190 8.09 -13.03 -7.42
C TYR A 190 9.13 -12.28 -6.59
N LYS A 191 10.40 -12.70 -6.71
CA LYS A 191 11.53 -12.17 -5.93
C LYS A 191 11.87 -10.70 -6.16
N GLU A 192 11.56 -10.14 -7.33
CA GLU A 192 11.94 -8.76 -7.69
C GLU A 192 11.17 -7.69 -6.91
N GLU A 193 9.93 -7.98 -6.50
CA GLU A 193 9.04 -7.02 -5.81
C GLU A 193 8.69 -7.51 -4.39
N THR A 194 9.45 -8.47 -3.85
CA THR A 194 9.18 -9.09 -2.54
C THR A 194 9.03 -8.06 -1.43
N ASN A 195 9.87 -7.03 -1.39
CA ASN A 195 9.77 -6.00 -0.36
C ASN A 195 8.45 -5.22 -0.44
N ASP A 196 8.00 -4.86 -1.64
CA ASP A 196 6.73 -4.13 -1.83
C ASP A 196 5.53 -5.02 -1.49
N ILE A 197 5.59 -6.30 -1.85
CA ILE A 197 4.61 -7.32 -1.45
C ILE A 197 4.54 -7.42 0.08
N LEU A 198 5.68 -7.50 0.76
CA LEU A 198 5.75 -7.60 2.22
C LEU A 198 5.26 -6.31 2.91
N GLN A 199 5.57 -5.13 2.38
CA GLN A 199 5.07 -3.85 2.92
C GLN A 199 3.53 -3.76 2.81
N SER A 200 2.98 -4.25 1.70
CA SER A 200 1.54 -4.34 1.52
C SER A 200 0.92 -5.37 2.45
N TYR A 201 1.53 -6.54 2.60
CA TYR A 201 1.05 -7.56 3.54
C TYR A 201 1.12 -7.09 5.00
N LEU A 202 2.15 -6.35 5.37
CA LEU A 202 2.25 -5.68 6.67
C LEU A 202 1.09 -4.71 6.90
N SER A 203 0.58 -4.06 5.86
CA SER A 203 -0.61 -3.21 5.96
C SER A 203 -1.87 -4.06 6.18
N LEU A 204 -2.00 -5.19 5.49
CA LEU A 204 -3.13 -6.12 5.63
C LEU A 204 -3.20 -6.85 6.97
N ALA A 205 -2.05 -7.18 7.57
CA ALA A 205 -1.97 -8.03 8.77
C ALA A 205 -2.68 -7.46 10.01
N ILE A 206 -3.07 -6.18 9.98
CA ILE A 206 -3.87 -5.55 11.05
C ILE A 206 -5.34 -5.96 11.01
N HIS A 207 -5.84 -6.40 9.86
CA HIS A 207 -7.25 -6.71 9.65
C HIS A 207 -7.62 -8.06 10.26
N THR A 208 -8.67 -8.08 11.08
CA THR A 208 -9.13 -9.30 11.76
C THR A 208 -9.50 -10.39 10.77
N GLN A 209 -10.11 -10.03 9.63
CA GLN A 209 -10.47 -10.98 8.59
C GLN A 209 -9.24 -11.67 7.98
N ILE A 210 -8.12 -10.95 7.82
CA ILE A 210 -6.87 -11.53 7.33
C ILE A 210 -6.28 -12.45 8.40
N GLN A 211 -6.26 -12.01 9.66
CA GLN A 211 -5.78 -12.83 10.78
C GLN A 211 -6.53 -14.15 10.91
N SER A 212 -7.87 -14.14 10.79
CA SER A 212 -8.68 -15.36 10.82
C SER A 212 -8.32 -16.31 9.66
N VAL A 213 -8.13 -15.79 8.45
CA VAL A 213 -7.69 -16.62 7.31
C VAL A 213 -6.35 -17.28 7.61
N ILE A 214 -5.37 -16.57 8.20
CA ILE A 214 -4.07 -17.18 8.56
C ILE A 214 -4.22 -18.31 9.56
N VAL A 215 -5.09 -18.15 10.56
CA VAL A 215 -5.39 -19.21 11.53
C VAL A 215 -5.94 -20.43 10.82
N ASP A 216 -6.92 -20.24 9.93
CA ASP A 216 -7.67 -21.31 9.26
C ASP A 216 -6.87 -22.04 8.19
N THR A 217 -5.90 -21.35 7.58
CA THR A 217 -5.04 -21.88 6.51
C THR A 217 -3.67 -22.33 6.99
N TYR A 218 -3.36 -22.19 8.29
CA TYR A 218 -2.08 -22.56 8.91
C TYR A 218 -0.84 -21.90 8.26
N GLN A 219 -1.03 -20.74 7.63
CA GLN A 219 0.01 -19.99 6.90
C GLN A 219 1.03 -19.30 7.82
N LEU A 220 0.86 -19.39 9.14
CA LEU A 220 1.80 -18.84 10.11
C LEU A 220 3.18 -19.53 10.03
N THR A 221 3.22 -20.82 9.70
CA THR A 221 4.48 -21.56 9.55
C THR A 221 5.31 -20.99 8.41
N ASP A 222 4.68 -20.82 7.24
CA ASP A 222 5.34 -20.30 6.04
C ASP A 222 5.91 -18.90 6.29
N LEU A 223 5.16 -18.06 7.00
CA LEU A 223 5.66 -16.75 7.44
C LEU A 223 6.86 -16.87 8.39
N ILE A 224 6.82 -17.75 9.39
CA ILE A 224 7.94 -17.92 10.32
C ILE A 224 9.22 -18.33 9.58
N GLU A 225 9.11 -19.22 8.61
CA GLU A 225 10.27 -19.67 7.81
C GLU A 225 10.85 -18.51 6.98
N LEU A 226 10.00 -17.67 6.38
CA LEU A 226 10.42 -16.48 5.64
C LEU A 226 11.06 -15.40 6.51
N SER A 227 10.85 -15.43 7.84
CA SER A 227 11.36 -14.39 8.75
C SER A 227 12.89 -14.36 8.87
N ASP A 228 13.54 -15.44 8.47
CA ASP A 228 15.00 -15.56 8.50
C ASP A 228 15.65 -14.74 7.39
N ASP A 229 15.01 -14.71 6.22
CA ASP A 229 15.47 -13.98 5.03
C ASP A 229 14.92 -12.55 4.98
N HIS A 230 13.76 -12.31 5.61
CA HIS A 230 13.01 -11.06 5.51
C HIS A 230 12.59 -10.52 6.89
N PRO A 231 13.39 -9.65 7.53
CA PRO A 231 13.10 -9.14 8.88
C PRO A 231 11.74 -8.43 9.05
N ILE A 232 11.18 -7.84 7.99
CA ILE A 232 9.83 -7.23 8.01
C ILE A 232 8.72 -8.23 8.39
N ILE A 233 8.96 -9.53 8.20
CA ILE A 233 8.03 -10.58 8.60
C ILE A 233 7.82 -10.60 10.11
N TYR A 234 8.81 -10.22 10.92
CA TYR A 234 8.60 -10.09 12.37
C TYR A 234 7.53 -9.05 12.68
N ASP A 235 7.51 -7.91 11.97
CA ASP A 235 6.46 -6.90 12.11
C ASP A 235 5.10 -7.42 11.65
N ILE A 236 5.06 -8.24 10.59
CA ILE A 236 3.84 -8.89 10.11
C ILE A 236 3.30 -9.83 11.19
N ILE A 237 4.12 -10.76 11.68
CA ILE A 237 3.75 -11.72 12.73
C ILE A 237 3.34 -10.98 14.01
N TRP A 238 4.03 -9.89 14.35
CA TRP A 238 3.64 -9.06 15.48
C TRP A 238 2.22 -8.50 15.33
N LYS A 239 1.86 -7.95 14.16
CA LYS A 239 0.49 -7.50 13.91
C LYS A 239 -0.52 -8.64 13.93
N LEU A 240 -0.16 -9.81 13.39
CA LEU A 240 -1.01 -11.01 13.43
C LEU A 240 -1.23 -11.50 14.87
N SER A 241 -0.25 -11.32 15.76
CA SER A 241 -0.30 -11.75 17.16
C SER A 241 -1.31 -10.97 18.02
N PHE A 242 -1.95 -9.93 17.49
CA PHE A 242 -3.11 -9.34 18.15
C PHE A 242 -4.35 -10.26 18.11
N HIS A 243 -4.36 -11.27 17.23
CA HIS A 243 -5.39 -12.31 17.20
C HIS A 243 -5.05 -13.43 18.18
N SER A 244 -5.97 -13.75 19.10
CA SER A 244 -5.72 -14.74 20.16
C SER A 244 -5.29 -16.09 19.61
N ASN A 245 -5.96 -16.59 18.56
CA ASN A 245 -5.67 -17.92 18.03
C ASN A 245 -4.27 -18.00 17.38
N ILE A 246 -3.75 -16.89 16.83
CA ILE A 246 -2.37 -16.83 16.34
C ILE A 246 -1.39 -16.99 17.50
N VAL A 247 -1.62 -16.29 18.62
CA VAL A 247 -0.79 -16.44 19.84
C VAL A 247 -0.83 -17.86 20.37
N GLU A 248 -2.00 -18.50 20.34
CA GLU A 248 -2.16 -19.92 20.71
C GLU A 248 -1.33 -20.84 19.80
N GLN A 249 -1.36 -20.63 18.49
CA GLN A 249 -0.53 -21.39 17.55
C GLN A 249 0.96 -21.16 17.81
N LEU A 250 1.39 -19.91 18.07
CA LEU A 250 2.78 -19.60 18.42
C LEU A 250 3.25 -20.38 19.65
N ILE A 251 2.45 -20.39 20.72
CA ILE A 251 2.76 -21.08 21.98
C ILE A 251 2.77 -22.60 21.79
N MET A 252 1.78 -23.15 21.08
CA MET A 252 1.58 -24.60 21.02
C MET A 252 2.44 -25.29 19.95
N ARG A 253 2.86 -24.58 18.91
CA ARG A 253 3.46 -25.18 17.71
C ARG A 253 4.81 -24.60 17.32
N HIS A 254 5.19 -23.42 17.83
CA HIS A 254 6.37 -22.69 17.36
C HIS A 254 7.32 -22.30 18.49
N ASP A 255 7.57 -23.20 19.45
CA ASP A 255 8.51 -22.98 20.57
C ASP A 255 9.90 -22.54 20.12
N ASN A 256 10.41 -23.10 19.03
CA ASN A 256 11.74 -22.74 18.50
C ASN A 256 11.78 -21.29 18.00
N PHE A 257 10.69 -20.82 17.40
CA PHE A 257 10.56 -19.42 16.98
C PHE A 257 10.50 -18.50 18.21
N LEU A 258 9.73 -18.85 19.25
CA LEU A 258 9.67 -18.05 20.48
C LEU A 258 11.04 -17.98 21.19
N LYS A 259 11.79 -19.08 21.22
CA LYS A 259 13.17 -19.08 21.72
C LYS A 259 14.05 -18.15 20.89
N LYS A 260 13.93 -18.19 19.57
CA LYS A 260 14.67 -17.29 18.66
C LYS A 260 14.34 -15.82 18.94
N LEU A 261 13.07 -15.46 19.12
CA LEU A 261 12.65 -14.09 19.46
C LEU A 261 13.27 -13.59 20.77
N SER A 262 13.42 -14.47 21.77
CA SER A 262 14.03 -14.09 23.06
C SER A 262 15.51 -13.69 22.95
N LEU A 263 16.17 -14.09 21.85
CA LEU A 263 17.55 -13.72 21.52
C LEU A 263 17.65 -12.43 20.69
N LEU A 264 16.51 -11.81 20.36
CA LEU A 264 16.41 -10.57 19.57
C LEU A 264 15.77 -9.41 20.38
N PRO A 265 16.25 -9.09 21.60
CA PRO A 265 15.57 -8.14 22.50
C PRO A 265 15.58 -6.70 21.98
N GLU A 266 16.45 -6.36 21.04
CA GLU A 266 16.54 -5.03 20.45
C GLU A 266 15.50 -4.79 19.34
N MET A 267 14.82 -5.85 18.87
CA MET A 267 13.80 -5.74 17.82
C MET A 267 12.41 -5.47 18.45
N PRO A 268 11.79 -4.29 18.19
CA PRO A 268 10.49 -3.95 18.79
C PRO A 268 9.39 -4.98 18.50
N ALA A 269 9.35 -5.51 17.27
CA ALA A 269 8.38 -6.53 16.87
C ALA A 269 8.56 -7.84 17.65
N ALA A 270 9.80 -8.27 17.87
CA ALA A 270 10.09 -9.48 18.66
C ALA A 270 9.62 -9.32 20.11
N CYS A 271 9.90 -8.17 20.72
CA CYS A 271 9.40 -7.81 22.05
C CYS A 271 7.87 -7.78 22.10
N GLY A 272 7.23 -7.19 21.09
CA GLY A 272 5.77 -7.12 20.99
C GLY A 272 5.10 -8.49 20.90
N ILE A 273 5.67 -9.43 20.13
CA ILE A 273 5.18 -10.81 20.05
C ILE A 273 5.29 -11.51 21.42
N LEU A 274 6.47 -11.42 22.05
CA LEU A 274 6.71 -12.03 23.36
C LEU A 274 5.78 -11.48 24.44
N GLN A 275 5.51 -10.17 24.43
CA GLN A 275 4.57 -9.54 25.34
C GLN A 275 3.14 -10.07 25.14
N ASN A 276 2.67 -10.20 23.90
CA ASN A 276 1.35 -10.75 23.58
C ASN A 276 1.22 -12.22 24.04
N VAL A 277 2.28 -13.02 23.87
CA VAL A 277 2.38 -14.39 24.38
C VAL A 277 2.29 -14.42 25.92
N GLN A 278 3.05 -13.56 26.60
CA GLN A 278 3.05 -13.47 28.06
C GLN A 278 1.68 -13.08 28.62
N LEU A 279 1.03 -12.07 28.05
CA LEU A 279 -0.31 -11.62 28.46
C LEU A 279 -1.35 -12.73 28.42
N LYS A 280 -1.20 -13.67 27.49
CA LYS A 280 -2.09 -14.83 27.38
C LYS A 280 -1.80 -15.91 28.43
N ASN A 281 -0.54 -16.05 28.82
CA ASN A 281 -0.08 -17.02 29.83
C ASN A 281 -0.28 -16.54 31.27
N VAL A 282 -0.65 -15.28 31.51
CA VAL A 282 -1.08 -14.84 32.85
C VAL A 282 -2.42 -15.52 33.16
N PRO A 283 -2.52 -16.37 34.20
CA PRO A 283 -3.80 -16.93 34.62
C PRO A 283 -4.75 -15.77 34.92
N ARG A 284 -5.91 -15.75 34.26
CA ARG A 284 -6.98 -14.81 34.58
C ARG A 284 -7.42 -15.10 36.01
N LEU A 285 -6.90 -14.34 36.97
CA LEU A 285 -7.43 -14.34 38.33
C LEU A 285 -8.94 -14.05 38.21
N PRO A 286 -9.81 -14.87 38.83
CA PRO A 286 -11.24 -14.62 38.78
C PRO A 286 -11.53 -13.21 39.32
N ILE A 287 -12.40 -12.48 38.62
CA ILE A 287 -12.74 -11.06 38.84
C ILE A 287 -13.30 -10.76 40.25
N LYS A 288 -13.43 -11.76 41.13
CA LYS A 288 -13.95 -11.59 42.50
C LYS A 288 -12.96 -10.94 43.48
N ASP A 289 -11.66 -10.91 43.21
CA ASP A 289 -10.67 -10.45 44.21
C ASP A 289 -10.10 -9.04 43.95
N ARG A 290 -10.64 -8.29 42.98
CA ARG A 290 -10.17 -6.91 42.67
C ARG A 290 -11.07 -5.78 43.18
N LEU A 291 -12.14 -6.07 43.91
CA LEU A 291 -13.10 -5.04 44.34
C LEU A 291 -13.19 -4.77 45.85
N PHE A 292 -12.35 -5.38 46.70
CA PHE A 292 -12.45 -5.20 48.16
C PHE A 292 -11.11 -5.09 48.92
N SER A 293 -10.07 -4.49 48.35
CA SER A 293 -8.88 -4.09 49.14
C SER A 293 -8.76 -2.59 49.42
N ASP A 294 -9.47 -1.73 48.67
CA ASP A 294 -9.18 -0.28 48.67
C ASP A 294 -10.28 0.60 49.29
N ILE A 295 -11.27 0.03 50.00
CA ILE A 295 -12.32 0.80 50.70
C ILE A 295 -12.40 0.43 52.20
N ALA A 296 -11.27 0.16 52.84
CA ALA A 296 -11.27 -0.10 54.29
C ALA A 296 -10.09 0.50 55.06
N VAL A 297 -9.55 1.65 54.66
CA VAL A 297 -8.83 2.56 55.59
C VAL A 297 -8.96 3.99 55.06
N VAL A 298 -9.90 4.77 55.61
CA VAL A 298 -9.81 6.20 56.00
C VAL A 298 -11.26 6.66 56.29
N SER A 299 -11.81 6.21 57.42
CA SER A 299 -13.00 6.78 58.04
C SER A 299 -12.95 6.52 59.55
N SER A 300 -12.03 7.24 60.21
CA SER A 300 -11.92 7.41 61.66
C SER A 300 -10.79 8.43 61.86
N ARG A 301 -10.90 9.62 62.45
CA ARG A 301 -11.91 10.32 63.25
C ARG A 301 -11.56 11.81 63.12
N ASN A 302 -12.54 12.67 62.88
CA ASN A 302 -12.57 13.98 63.51
C ASN A 302 -13.35 13.77 64.81
N ASP A 303 -12.66 13.95 65.93
CA ASP A 303 -13.14 14.45 67.22
C ASP A 303 -11.89 14.74 68.08
#